data_AF-A0A2N3E8T1-F1
#
_entry.id   AF-A0A2N3E8T1-F1
#
_cell.length_a   1.000
_cell.length_b   1.000
_cell.length_c   1.000
_cell.angle_alpha   90.00
_cell.angle_beta   90.00
_cell.angle_gamma   90.00
#
_symmetry.space_group_name_H-M   'P 1'
#
loop_
_entity.id
_entity.type
_entity.pdbx_description
1 polymer ?
#
loop_
_entity_poly.entity_id
_entity_poly.type
_entity_poly.pdbx_seq_one_letter_code
_entity_poly.pdbx_strand_id
1 'polypeptide(L)' 'MADWQIGDVTITRVVEVEAALPGGGAGSMVEKAYPDAVKEIGWLRPHFATDEGHIRVAIQAL' A
#
# COMPACT_ATOMS: atom_id res chain seq x y z
N MET A 1 8.14 9.61 6.13
CA MET A 1 7.33 10.61 6.85
C MET A 1 6.72 11.53 5.81
N ALA A 2 5.41 11.70 5.81
CA ALA A 2 4.72 12.59 4.87
C ALA A 2 3.84 13.55 5.67
N ASP A 3 4.01 14.84 5.44
CA ASP A 3 3.21 15.91 6.05
C ASP A 3 2.37 16.61 4.97
N TRP A 4 1.15 16.98 5.34
CA TRP A 4 0.28 17.80 4.48
C TRP A 4 -0.64 18.69 5.30
N GLN A 5 -1.08 19.79 4.69
CA GLN A 5 -1.91 20.79 5.34
C GLN A 5 -3.37 20.67 4.90
N ILE A 6 -4.29 20.74 5.86
CA ILE A 6 -5.74 20.88 5.62
C ILE A 6 -6.22 22.11 6.39
N GLY A 7 -6.40 23.23 5.68
CA GLY A 7 -6.72 24.51 6.30
C GLY A 7 -5.64 24.94 7.29
N ASP A 8 -6.02 25.08 8.56
CA ASP A 8 -5.10 25.46 9.64
C ASP A 8 -4.44 24.26 10.34
N VAL A 9 -4.75 23.01 9.92
CA VAL A 9 -4.27 21.79 10.56
C VAL A 9 -3.18 21.11 9.73
N THR A 10 -2.05 20.81 10.35
CA THR A 10 -0.99 19.97 9.77
C THR A 10 -1.22 18.51 10.13
N ILE A 11 -1.26 17.66 9.11
CA ILE A 11 -1.37 16.21 9.25
C ILE A 11 0.00 15.59 9.00
N THR A 12 0.44 14.72 9.92
CA THR A 12 1.71 13.98 9.79
C THR A 12 1.41 12.48 9.75
N ARG A 13 1.79 11.82 8.66
CA ARG A 13 1.80 10.36 8.55
C ARG A 13 3.12 9.80 9.09
N VAL A 14 3.05 9.21 10.27
CA VAL A 14 4.12 8.42 10.89
C VAL A 14 4.03 6.98 10.38
N VAL A 15 5.14 6.48 9.83
CA VAL A 15 5.27 5.15 9.22
C VAL A 15 6.64 4.63 9.61
N GLU A 16 6.68 3.42 10.12
CA GLU A 16 7.92 2.76 10.56
C GLU A 16 8.55 1.99 9.41
N VAL A 17 7.71 1.29 8.64
CA VAL A 17 8.13 0.49 7.48
C VAL A 17 7.16 0.73 6.34
N GLU A 18 7.69 1.00 5.16
CA GLU A 18 6.93 0.98 3.92
C GLU A 18 7.63 0.04 2.93
N ALA A 19 6.90 -0.89 2.33
CA ALA A 19 7.46 -1.89 1.42
C ALA A 19 6.46 -2.23 0.31
N ALA A 20 6.98 -2.78 -0.80
CA ALA A 20 6.18 -3.40 -1.84
C ALA A 20 6.42 -4.91 -1.82
N LEU A 21 5.37 -5.69 -1.58
CA LEU A 21 5.46 -7.16 -1.46
C LEU A 21 4.46 -7.83 -2.41
N PRO A 22 4.82 -8.98 -3.01
CA PRO A 22 3.84 -9.78 -3.74
C PRO A 22 2.75 -10.29 -2.78
N GLY A 23 1.50 -10.17 -3.18
CA GLY A 23 0.36 -10.69 -2.45
C GLY A 23 -0.07 -12.08 -2.91
N GLY A 24 -1.15 -12.58 -2.31
CA GLY A 24 -1.74 -13.87 -2.63
C GLY A 24 -1.08 -15.05 -1.92
N GLY A 25 -1.73 -16.20 -1.99
CA GLY A 25 -1.34 -17.42 -1.28
C GLY A 25 -2.04 -17.59 0.07
N ALA A 26 -2.13 -18.85 0.51
CA ALA A 26 -2.78 -19.22 1.75
C ALA A 26 -2.09 -18.55 2.96
N GLY A 27 -2.87 -17.93 3.83
CA GLY A 27 -2.36 -17.24 5.02
C GLY A 27 -1.78 -15.84 4.77
N SER A 28 -1.85 -15.32 3.54
CA SER A 28 -1.59 -13.90 3.29
C SER A 28 -2.79 -13.02 3.68
N MET A 29 -2.60 -11.70 3.77
CA MET A 29 -3.67 -10.75 4.13
C MET A 29 -4.87 -10.83 3.18
N VAL A 30 -4.61 -11.03 1.89
CA VAL A 30 -5.62 -11.21 0.85
C VAL A 30 -5.16 -12.34 -0.07
N GLU A 31 -5.71 -13.53 0.13
CA GLU A 31 -5.21 -14.77 -0.49
C GLU A 31 -5.28 -14.79 -2.02
N LYS A 32 -6.16 -13.97 -2.61
CA LYS A 32 -6.33 -13.87 -4.07
C LYS A 32 -5.58 -12.70 -4.70
N ALA A 33 -4.86 -11.90 -3.92
CA ALA A 33 -4.16 -10.72 -4.40
C ALA A 33 -2.81 -11.05 -5.07
N TYR A 34 -2.82 -12.05 -5.94
CA TYR A 34 -1.66 -12.38 -6.78
C TYR A 34 -1.34 -11.23 -7.73
N PRO A 35 -0.07 -11.00 -8.10
CA PRO A 35 0.34 -9.84 -8.90
C PRO A 35 -0.48 -9.64 -10.18
N ASP A 36 -0.80 -10.70 -10.90
CA ASP A 36 -1.58 -10.60 -12.13
C ASP A 36 -3.03 -10.17 -11.87
N ALA A 37 -3.65 -10.69 -10.80
CA ALA A 37 -4.99 -10.24 -10.40
C ALA A 37 -5.00 -8.77 -9.94
N VAL A 38 -3.93 -8.33 -9.26
CA VAL A 38 -3.77 -6.94 -8.81
C VAL A 38 -3.61 -5.99 -10.00
N LYS A 39 -2.86 -6.40 -11.04
CA LYS A 39 -2.66 -5.60 -12.27
C LYS A 39 -3.95 -5.35 -13.05
N GLU A 40 -4.93 -6.24 -12.97
CA GLU A 40 -6.25 -6.03 -13.60
C GLU A 40 -7.04 -4.89 -12.92
N ILE A 41 -6.71 -4.52 -11.68
CA ILE A 41 -7.40 -3.48 -10.93
C ILE A 41 -6.68 -2.14 -11.11
N GLY A 42 -7.05 -1.43 -12.18
CA GLY A 42 -6.37 -0.22 -12.64
C GLY A 42 -6.16 0.88 -11.58
N TRP A 43 -7.15 1.14 -10.72
CA TRP A 43 -7.10 2.24 -9.75
C TRP A 43 -6.13 2.01 -8.58
N LEU A 44 -5.63 0.78 -8.39
CA LEU A 44 -4.65 0.51 -7.35
C LEU A 44 -3.29 1.15 -7.64
N ARG A 45 -2.96 1.42 -8.91
CA ARG A 45 -1.68 2.01 -9.28
C ARG A 45 -1.81 3.53 -9.47
N PRO A 46 -0.80 4.31 -9.05
CA PRO A 46 0.47 3.89 -8.44
C PRO A 46 0.43 3.80 -6.90
N HIS A 47 -0.71 4.13 -6.29
CA HIS A 47 -0.78 4.48 -4.86
C HIS A 47 -0.85 3.28 -3.89
N PHE A 48 -1.48 2.19 -4.30
CA PHE A 48 -1.72 0.99 -3.48
C PHE A 48 -0.99 -0.26 -4.01
N ALA A 49 -0.63 -0.26 -5.29
CA ALA A 49 0.17 -1.29 -5.91
C ALA A 49 1.24 -0.69 -6.85
N THR A 50 2.31 -1.43 -7.08
CA THR A 50 3.31 -1.12 -8.11
C THR A 50 2.83 -1.59 -9.49
N ASP A 51 3.53 -1.18 -10.54
CA ASP A 51 3.21 -1.60 -11.91
C ASP A 51 3.38 -3.11 -12.11
N GLU A 52 4.28 -3.73 -11.36
CA GLU A 52 4.49 -5.18 -11.30
C GLU A 52 3.40 -5.94 -10.53
N GLY A 53 2.44 -5.24 -9.92
CA GLY A 53 1.35 -5.85 -9.15
C GLY A 53 1.72 -6.18 -7.69
N HIS A 54 2.82 -5.64 -7.16
CA HIS A 54 3.14 -5.76 -5.74
C HIS A 54 2.32 -4.78 -4.91
N ILE A 55 1.84 -5.23 -3.75
CA ILE A 55 1.01 -4.42 -2.85
C ILE A 55 1.92 -3.53 -2.01
N ARG A 56 1.61 -2.23 -1.96
CA ARG A 56 2.28 -1.29 -1.07
C ARG A 56 1.72 -1.45 0.34
N VAL A 57 2.57 -1.86 1.27
CA VAL A 57 2.24 -2.04 2.68
C VAL A 57 2.94 -1.00 3.52
N ALA A 58 2.26 -0.55 4.57
CA ALA A 58 2.81 0.39 5.54
C ALA A 58 2.52 -0.10 6.95
N ILE A 59 3.55 -0.17 7.78
CA ILE A 59 3.45 -0.52 9.20
C ILE A 59 3.46 0.78 10.00
N GLN A 60 2.45 0.92 10.85
CA GLN A 60 2.25 2.05 11.75
C GLN A 60 2.07 1.50 13.15
N ALA A 61 3.16 1.25 13.87
CA ALA A 61 3.13 1.15 15.31
C ALA A 61 3.53 2.49 15.94
N LEU A 62 2.96 2.74 17.11
CA LEU A 62 3.17 3.92 17.94
C LEU A 62 3.52 3.46 19.35
#